data_AF-A0A6P0HQT2-F1
#
_entry.id   AF-A0A6P0HQT2-F1
#
_cell.length_a   1.000
_cell.length_b   1.000
_cell.length_c   1.000
_cell.angle_alpha   90.00
_cell.angle_beta   90.00
_cell.angle_gamma   90.00
#
_symmetry.space_group_name_H-M   'P 1'
#
loop_
_entity.id
_entity.type
_entity.pdbx_description
1 polymer ?
#
loop_
_entity_poly.entity_id
_entity_poly.type
_entity_poly.pdbx_seq_one_letter_code
_entity_poly.pdbx_strand_id
1 'polypeptide(L)'
;MNLMNTSTSPQYGLIASLDVATAMMADDKGKEQVQNAISNSIEFRNAIGKLNNSSSGVAHFQAWQPSNIAGNETRSFQEMLEEYVKKRYAAGKEAKTPLSLNSDDWKLTPDNVDWHGFHDITEYDDILLDPTKVTVLTRGLKMADEAYEDTGGIPASIVAWYLNDGKDAGGSIKQSIVIEKTGIYSFLVLYTIGVEAGQVIATIDGMQSFIDDYEADVPLDIPEAPGTGLKTFCEQMHQFMKTGQIAETLRDLFLEENRAIAEISPAEAYQKLIAGEVERVKIEDLMYENTGGELEGRTAAVQVTPYPPGIPMIMPGEKFNQAIVDYLEYNKNFDSQFPGFKTHVHGLTIENGEYYVLCLTQ
;
A
#
# COMPACT_ATOMS: atom_id res chain seq x y z
N MET A 1 -4.44 27.97 22.21
CA MET A 1 -4.95 26.62 22.50
C MET A 1 -6.35 26.51 21.90
N ASN A 2 -6.58 25.56 21.00
CA ASN A 2 -7.88 25.41 20.31
C ASN A 2 -8.87 24.70 21.24
N LEU A 3 -9.53 25.45 22.13
CA LEU A 3 -10.42 24.92 23.16
C LEU A 3 -11.69 24.27 22.60
N MET A 4 -12.10 24.60 21.37
CA MET A 4 -13.31 24.02 20.76
C MET A 4 -13.18 22.52 20.48
N ASN A 5 -11.94 22.03 20.26
CA ASN A 5 -11.66 20.64 19.89
C ASN A 5 -10.82 19.89 20.94
N THR A 6 -10.44 20.55 22.04
CA THR A 6 -9.59 19.93 23.08
C THR A 6 -10.46 19.45 24.23
N SER A 7 -10.28 18.19 24.64
CA SER A 7 -10.95 17.66 25.84
C SER A 7 -10.64 18.52 27.07
N THR A 8 -11.66 18.78 27.89
CA THR A 8 -11.49 19.45 29.20
C THR A 8 -10.78 18.56 30.22
N SER A 9 -10.68 17.25 29.96
CA SER A 9 -9.96 16.27 30.76
C SER A 9 -8.97 15.52 29.87
N PRO A 10 -7.84 16.15 29.48
CA PRO A 10 -6.87 15.50 28.63
C PRO A 10 -6.16 14.38 29.39
N GLN A 11 -5.70 13.36 28.67
CA GLN A 11 -4.98 12.24 29.27
C GLN A 11 -3.51 12.64 29.46
N TYR A 12 -3.04 12.70 30.72
CA TYR A 12 -1.74 13.29 31.04
C TYR A 12 -0.56 12.44 30.57
N GLY A 13 -0.73 11.13 30.42
CA GLY A 13 0.27 10.24 29.83
C GLY A 13 0.57 10.54 28.36
N LEU A 14 -0.45 10.87 27.54
CA LEU A 14 -0.31 11.27 26.15
C LEU A 14 0.43 12.61 26.05
N ILE A 15 0.12 13.55 26.95
CA ILE A 15 0.85 14.81 27.03
C ILE A 15 2.32 14.55 27.41
N ALA A 16 2.55 13.73 28.44
CA ALA A 16 3.91 13.37 28.86
C ALA A 16 4.68 12.63 27.74
N SER A 17 4.02 11.77 26.96
CA SER A 17 4.68 11.08 25.84
C SER A 17 5.12 12.04 24.73
N LEU A 18 4.39 13.14 24.50
CA LEU A 18 4.81 14.17 23.54
C LEU A 18 6.05 14.93 24.03
N ASP A 19 6.13 15.21 25.33
CA ASP A 19 7.32 15.84 25.94
C ASP A 19 8.54 14.92 25.87
N VAL A 20 8.35 13.63 26.19
CA VAL A 20 9.41 12.61 26.05
C VAL A 20 9.85 12.45 24.60
N ALA A 21 8.91 12.38 23.64
CA ALA A 21 9.25 12.28 22.21
C ALA A 21 10.06 13.49 21.73
N THR A 22 9.73 14.69 22.21
CA THR A 22 10.50 15.92 21.93
C THR A 22 11.93 15.81 22.48
N ALA A 23 12.08 15.34 23.72
CA ALA A 23 13.39 15.13 24.33
C ALA A 23 14.21 14.03 23.63
N MET A 24 13.57 12.98 23.12
CA MET A 24 14.24 11.92 22.35
C MET A 24 14.82 12.43 21.04
N MET A 25 14.14 13.39 20.38
CA MET A 25 14.57 13.97 19.11
C MET A 25 15.55 15.14 19.26
N ALA A 26 15.86 15.56 20.50
CA ALA A 26 16.77 16.67 20.75
C ALA A 26 18.23 16.32 20.42
N ASP A 27 18.96 17.35 19.98
CA ASP A 27 20.41 17.33 19.73
C ASP A 27 20.87 16.21 18.78
N ASP A 28 22.10 15.73 18.97
CA ASP A 28 22.70 14.74 18.08
C ASP A 28 22.15 13.32 18.29
N LYS A 29 21.52 13.04 19.44
CA LYS A 29 20.87 11.75 19.71
C LYS A 29 19.65 11.52 18.82
N GLY A 30 18.82 12.55 18.63
CA GLY A 30 17.69 12.47 17.70
C GLY A 30 18.15 12.20 16.26
N LYS A 31 19.20 12.92 15.82
CA LYS A 31 19.81 12.71 14.50
C LYS A 31 20.33 11.29 14.32
N GLU A 32 20.98 10.73 15.34
CA GLU A 32 21.48 9.35 15.31
C GLU A 32 20.32 8.34 15.18
N GLN A 33 19.21 8.54 15.89
CA GLN A 33 18.04 7.67 15.76
C GLN A 33 17.42 7.70 14.37
N VAL A 34 17.28 8.90 13.77
CA VAL A 34 16.80 9.05 12.39
C VAL A 34 17.79 8.41 11.41
N GLN A 35 19.09 8.62 11.60
CA GLN A 35 20.13 8.00 10.78
C GLN A 35 20.11 6.48 10.85
N ASN A 36 19.80 5.90 12.00
CA ASN A 36 19.64 4.45 12.15
C ASN A 36 18.43 3.95 11.37
N ALA A 37 17.29 4.65 11.40
CA ALA A 37 16.11 4.30 10.62
C ALA A 37 16.40 4.34 9.10
N ILE A 38 17.10 5.38 8.64
CA ILE A 38 17.58 5.49 7.25
C ILE A 38 18.52 4.34 6.91
N SER A 39 19.47 4.01 7.78
CA SER A 39 20.44 2.94 7.52
C SER A 39 19.74 1.58 7.38
N ASN A 40 18.80 1.28 8.28
CA ASN A 40 18.00 0.06 8.23
C ASN A 40 17.16 -0.02 6.94
N SER A 41 16.58 1.09 6.48
CA SER A 41 15.78 1.10 5.26
C SER A 41 16.64 0.89 4.00
N ILE A 42 17.85 1.43 3.96
CA ILE A 42 18.80 1.23 2.86
C ILE A 42 19.32 -0.21 2.86
N GLU A 43 19.62 -0.78 4.02
CA GLU A 43 20.00 -2.19 4.14
C GLU A 43 18.89 -3.11 3.62
N PHE A 44 17.63 -2.83 3.97
CA PHE A 44 16.49 -3.57 3.46
C PHE A 44 16.33 -3.45 1.94
N ARG A 45 16.45 -2.24 1.39
CA ARG A 45 16.43 -1.98 -0.06
C ARG A 45 17.49 -2.78 -0.81
N ASN A 46 18.72 -2.80 -0.28
CA ASN A 46 19.82 -3.58 -0.84
C ASN A 46 19.58 -5.09 -0.75
N ALA A 47 18.92 -5.56 0.33
CA ALA A 47 18.56 -6.95 0.48
C ALA A 47 17.50 -7.40 -0.54
N ILE A 48 16.48 -6.56 -0.82
CA ILE A 48 15.45 -6.86 -1.83
C ILE A 48 16.09 -7.15 -3.20
N GLY A 49 17.07 -6.33 -3.61
CA GLY A 49 17.78 -6.55 -4.87
C GLY A 49 18.47 -7.92 -4.97
N LYS A 50 18.86 -8.52 -3.82
CA LYS A 50 19.58 -9.80 -3.73
C LYS A 50 18.66 -11.01 -3.60
N LEU A 51 17.39 -10.82 -3.23
CA LEU A 51 16.39 -11.90 -3.16
C LEU A 51 16.08 -12.50 -4.54
N ASN A 52 16.37 -11.76 -5.62
CA ASN A 52 15.96 -12.11 -6.99
C ASN A 52 16.88 -13.10 -7.73
N ASN A 53 17.35 -14.16 -7.08
CA ASN A 53 18.05 -15.26 -7.77
C ASN A 53 17.07 -16.23 -8.45
N SER A 54 16.16 -15.73 -9.29
CA SER A 54 15.13 -16.56 -9.95
C SER A 54 15.69 -17.30 -11.17
N SER A 55 15.24 -18.54 -11.37
CA SER A 55 15.54 -19.36 -12.55
C SER A 55 14.86 -18.87 -13.83
N SER A 56 13.82 -18.04 -13.69
CA SER A 56 13.02 -17.45 -14.76
C SER A 56 13.61 -16.16 -15.36
N GLY A 57 14.62 -15.57 -14.70
CA GLY A 57 15.23 -14.30 -15.11
C GLY A 57 14.38 -13.05 -14.81
N VAL A 58 13.22 -13.20 -14.16
CA VAL A 58 12.34 -12.09 -13.74
C VAL A 58 12.33 -12.01 -12.22
N ALA A 59 12.53 -10.80 -11.68
CA ALA A 59 12.53 -10.53 -10.24
C ALA A 59 11.14 -10.72 -9.62
N HIS A 60 11.07 -11.30 -8.42
CA HIS A 60 9.81 -11.44 -7.66
C HIS A 60 9.45 -10.15 -6.92
N PHE A 61 10.47 -9.49 -6.34
CA PHE A 61 10.33 -8.26 -5.58
C PHE A 61 11.32 -7.22 -6.08
N GLN A 62 10.91 -5.96 -6.13
CA GLN A 62 11.81 -4.84 -6.41
C GLN A 62 11.53 -3.72 -5.43
N ALA A 63 12.55 -2.98 -5.01
CA ALA A 63 12.30 -1.75 -4.26
C ALA A 63 11.92 -0.66 -5.26
N TRP A 64 10.82 0.06 -5.00
CA TRP A 64 10.48 1.26 -5.76
C TRP A 64 11.45 2.38 -5.37
N GLN A 65 12.45 2.60 -6.22
CA GLN A 65 13.60 3.44 -5.91
C GLN A 65 14.42 3.78 -7.18
N PRO A 66 15.30 4.79 -7.09
CA PRO A 66 16.26 5.10 -8.16
C PRO A 66 17.17 3.92 -8.52
N SER A 67 17.48 3.76 -9.80
CA SER A 67 18.28 2.63 -10.30
C SER A 67 19.73 2.57 -9.77
N ASN A 68 20.28 3.71 -9.33
CA ASN A 68 21.67 3.85 -8.86
C ASN A 68 21.72 4.48 -7.45
N ILE A 69 21.41 3.72 -6.41
CA ILE A 69 21.65 4.20 -5.03
C ILE A 69 23.10 3.91 -4.64
N ALA A 70 23.81 4.93 -4.12
CA ALA A 70 25.13 4.74 -3.52
C ALA A 70 25.05 3.73 -2.35
N GLY A 71 25.85 2.66 -2.42
CA GLY A 71 25.80 1.54 -1.46
C GLY A 71 25.32 0.21 -2.04
N ASN A 72 25.19 0.11 -3.37
CA ASN A 72 24.92 -1.15 -4.06
C ASN A 72 26.11 -2.12 -3.92
N GLU A 73 26.17 -2.84 -2.81
CA GLU A 73 27.27 -3.74 -2.49
C GLU A 73 27.11 -5.11 -3.15
N THR A 74 28.15 -5.58 -3.82
CA THR A 74 28.27 -6.89 -4.49
C THR A 74 28.31 -8.11 -3.56
N ARG A 75 28.22 -7.92 -2.24
CA ARG A 75 28.30 -9.01 -1.24
C ARG A 75 27.05 -9.87 -1.23
N SER A 76 27.16 -11.16 -0.95
CA SER A 76 26.00 -12.05 -0.76
C SER A 76 25.17 -11.66 0.48
N PHE A 77 23.91 -12.12 0.55
CA PHE A 77 23.03 -11.85 1.68
C PHE A 77 23.61 -12.37 3.00
N GLN A 78 24.18 -13.58 3.01
CA GLN A 78 24.84 -14.15 4.20
C GLN A 78 26.03 -13.32 4.67
N GLU A 79 26.84 -12.76 3.76
CA GLU A 79 27.95 -11.88 4.13
C GLU A 79 27.46 -10.56 4.73
N MET A 80 26.39 -9.97 4.17
CA MET A 80 25.78 -8.78 4.78
C MET A 80 25.20 -9.07 6.16
N LEU A 81 24.52 -10.20 6.34
CA LEU A 81 23.92 -10.61 7.61
C LEU A 81 24.99 -10.87 8.67
N GLU A 82 26.04 -11.63 8.34
CA GLU A 82 27.15 -11.87 9.25
C GLU A 82 27.85 -10.58 9.65
N GLU A 83 28.09 -9.70 8.69
CA GLU A 83 28.74 -8.42 8.94
C GLU A 83 27.83 -7.45 9.70
N TYR A 84 26.52 -7.50 9.47
CA TYR A 84 25.53 -6.72 10.20
C TYR A 84 25.47 -7.13 11.67
N VAL A 85 25.35 -8.43 11.93
CA VAL A 85 25.42 -9.00 13.28
C VAL A 85 26.78 -8.72 13.90
N LYS A 86 27.89 -8.96 13.20
CA LYS A 86 29.24 -8.64 13.70
C LYS A 86 29.40 -7.15 14.02
N LYS A 87 28.97 -6.23 13.14
CA LYS A 87 29.13 -4.78 13.33
C LYS A 87 28.21 -4.22 14.42
N ARG A 88 27.01 -4.77 14.61
CA ARG A 88 26.06 -4.28 15.63
C ARG A 88 26.31 -4.88 17.00
N TYR A 89 26.79 -6.12 17.08
CA TYR A 89 27.15 -6.78 18.35
C TYR A 89 28.61 -6.58 18.77
N ALA A 90 29.54 -6.24 17.85
CA ALA A 90 30.91 -5.84 18.20
C ALA A 90 31.04 -4.35 18.56
N ALA A 91 29.95 -3.58 18.56
CA ALA A 91 29.95 -2.14 18.83
C ALA A 91 30.12 -1.80 20.32
N GLY A 92 31.25 -2.22 20.88
CA GLY A 92 31.97 -1.40 21.84
C GLY A 92 33.05 -0.61 21.10
N LYS A 93 32.81 0.69 20.84
CA LYS A 93 33.82 1.76 20.66
C LYS A 93 34.23 2.31 19.28
N GLU A 94 33.72 1.90 18.12
CA GLU A 94 34.01 2.66 16.88
C GLU A 94 32.73 3.12 16.19
N ALA A 95 32.45 4.42 16.33
CA ALA A 95 31.36 5.10 15.66
C ALA A 95 31.64 5.10 14.15
N LYS A 96 30.83 4.36 13.39
CA LYS A 96 30.84 4.46 11.93
C LYS A 96 30.57 5.90 11.51
N THR A 97 31.24 6.34 10.45
CA THR A 97 30.78 7.50 9.68
C THR A 97 29.33 7.24 9.25
N PRO A 98 28.38 8.15 9.55
CA PRO A 98 27.00 8.03 9.11
C PRO A 98 26.89 7.79 7.61
N LEU A 99 25.94 6.96 7.19
CA LEU A 99 25.58 6.84 5.78
C LEU A 99 25.11 8.20 5.28
N SER A 100 25.92 8.86 4.44
CA SER A 100 25.57 10.14 3.84
C SER A 100 24.82 9.88 2.53
N LEU A 101 23.51 10.07 2.55
CA LEU A 101 22.69 10.08 1.34
C LEU A 101 22.71 11.48 0.71
N ASN A 102 22.85 11.55 -0.61
CA ASN A 102 22.63 12.80 -1.34
C ASN A 102 21.13 12.90 -1.70
N SER A 103 20.49 14.00 -1.32
CA SER A 103 19.06 14.22 -1.60
C SER A 103 18.73 14.19 -3.09
N ASP A 104 19.66 14.63 -3.94
CA ASP A 104 19.45 14.66 -5.40
C ASP A 104 19.32 13.27 -6.00
N ASP A 105 19.89 12.24 -5.37
CA ASP A 105 19.75 10.85 -5.81
C ASP A 105 18.31 10.33 -5.64
N TRP A 106 17.51 10.97 -4.78
CA TRP A 106 16.14 10.55 -4.42
C TRP A 106 15.05 11.42 -5.05
N LYS A 107 15.43 12.36 -5.92
CA LYS A 107 14.48 13.22 -6.63
C LYS A 107 13.79 12.47 -7.77
N LEU A 108 12.51 12.76 -7.93
CA LEU A 108 11.74 12.36 -9.10
C LEU A 108 11.85 13.48 -10.13
N THR A 109 12.22 13.15 -11.36
CA THR A 109 12.56 14.12 -12.40
C THR A 109 12.04 13.64 -13.75
N PRO A 110 11.85 14.54 -14.73
CA PRO A 110 11.47 14.13 -16.09
C PRO A 110 12.47 13.16 -16.74
N ASP A 111 13.74 13.18 -16.32
CA ASP A 111 14.82 12.36 -16.89
C ASP A 111 14.89 10.93 -16.30
N ASN A 112 14.12 10.63 -15.24
CA ASN A 112 14.16 9.33 -14.56
C ASN A 112 12.78 8.69 -14.35
N VAL A 113 11.84 8.96 -15.26
CA VAL A 113 10.45 8.45 -15.21
C VAL A 113 10.37 6.93 -15.13
N ASP A 114 11.32 6.21 -15.73
CA ASP A 114 11.32 4.74 -15.84
C ASP A 114 11.13 4.00 -14.51
N TRP A 115 11.62 4.54 -13.39
CA TRP A 115 11.49 3.89 -12.08
C TRP A 115 10.26 4.34 -11.30
N HIS A 116 9.76 5.56 -11.53
CA HIS A 116 8.69 6.16 -10.73
C HIS A 116 7.32 6.27 -11.42
N GLY A 117 7.24 6.22 -12.75
CA GLY A 117 5.98 6.16 -13.50
C GLY A 117 5.17 7.46 -13.59
N PHE A 118 5.58 8.54 -12.91
CA PHE A 118 4.96 9.87 -13.10
C PHE A 118 5.43 10.55 -14.39
N HIS A 119 4.64 10.45 -15.45
CA HIS A 119 4.98 10.96 -16.80
C HIS A 119 4.79 12.49 -16.95
N ASP A 120 3.91 13.08 -16.15
CA ASP A 120 3.60 14.53 -16.20
C ASP A 120 4.44 15.38 -15.22
N ILE A 121 5.45 14.78 -14.58
CA ILE A 121 6.35 15.53 -13.70
C ILE A 121 7.18 16.55 -14.47
N THR A 122 7.44 17.70 -13.88
CA THR A 122 8.20 18.80 -14.47
C THR A 122 9.49 19.07 -13.71
N GLU A 123 10.43 19.80 -14.33
CA GLU A 123 11.67 20.26 -13.67
C GLU A 123 11.43 21.19 -12.47
N TYR A 124 10.22 21.73 -12.32
CA TYR A 124 9.82 22.62 -11.23
C TYR A 124 9.25 21.88 -10.03
N ASP A 125 8.95 20.59 -10.16
CA ASP A 125 8.43 19.76 -9.09
C ASP A 125 9.58 19.29 -8.17
N ASP A 126 9.62 19.80 -6.93
CA ASP A 126 10.62 19.41 -5.93
C ASP A 126 10.10 18.24 -5.08
N ILE A 127 10.03 17.06 -5.70
CA ILE A 127 9.51 15.83 -5.10
C ILE A 127 10.66 14.85 -4.84
N LEU A 128 10.73 14.35 -3.60
CA LEU A 128 11.73 13.37 -3.17
C LEU A 128 11.06 12.11 -2.63
N LEU A 129 11.68 10.96 -2.89
CA LEU A 129 11.37 9.71 -2.23
C LEU A 129 11.94 9.70 -0.81
N ASP A 130 11.08 9.56 0.19
CA ASP A 130 11.51 9.31 1.57
C ASP A 130 12.21 7.94 1.68
N PRO A 131 13.51 7.87 2.03
CA PRO A 131 14.24 6.62 2.10
C PRO A 131 13.69 5.66 3.15
N THR A 132 13.02 6.16 4.20
CA THR A 132 12.46 5.37 5.30
C THR A 132 11.12 4.72 4.99
N LYS A 133 10.47 5.15 3.89
CA LYS A 133 9.23 4.56 3.38
C LYS A 133 9.59 3.62 2.23
N VAL A 134 9.78 2.34 2.53
CA VAL A 134 10.22 1.37 1.51
C VAL A 134 9.00 0.72 0.88
N THR A 135 8.63 1.20 -0.30
CA THR A 135 7.66 0.52 -1.17
C THR A 135 8.35 -0.62 -1.89
N VAL A 136 7.83 -1.83 -1.72
CA VAL A 136 8.25 -3.04 -2.44
C VAL A 136 7.23 -3.31 -3.53
N LEU A 137 7.69 -3.37 -4.77
CA LEU A 137 6.94 -3.82 -5.93
C LEU A 137 6.97 -5.33 -5.99
N THR A 138 5.83 -5.94 -6.27
CA THR A 138 5.70 -7.36 -6.57
C THR A 138 5.54 -7.55 -8.07
N ARG A 139 5.98 -8.69 -8.58
CA ARG A 139 5.83 -9.04 -9.99
C ARG A 139 4.37 -8.97 -10.44
N GLY A 140 4.11 -8.49 -11.67
CA GLY A 140 2.77 -8.57 -12.27
C GLY A 140 2.32 -7.32 -13.01
N LEU A 141 2.93 -6.17 -12.73
CA LEU A 141 2.71 -4.91 -13.46
C LEU A 141 4.06 -4.22 -13.70
N LYS A 142 4.38 -3.97 -14.97
CA LYS A 142 5.61 -3.28 -15.36
C LYS A 142 5.41 -1.78 -15.29
N MET A 143 6.36 -1.06 -14.69
CA MET A 143 6.29 0.40 -14.56
C MET A 143 6.53 1.13 -15.90
N ALA A 144 7.40 0.59 -16.76
CA ALA A 144 7.84 1.30 -17.97
C ALA A 144 6.78 1.41 -19.08
N ASP A 145 5.86 0.44 -19.16
CA ASP A 145 4.81 0.37 -20.19
C ASP A 145 3.41 0.21 -19.60
N GLU A 146 3.28 0.34 -18.26
CA GLU A 146 2.04 0.12 -17.49
C GLU A 146 1.32 -1.20 -17.82
N ALA A 147 2.05 -2.19 -18.34
CA ALA A 147 1.48 -3.44 -18.83
C ALA A 147 1.57 -4.55 -17.78
N TYR A 148 0.50 -5.35 -17.70
CA TYR A 148 0.53 -6.59 -16.91
C TYR A 148 1.54 -7.58 -17.50
N GLU A 149 2.23 -8.32 -16.64
CA GLU A 149 3.10 -9.40 -17.09
C GLU A 149 2.28 -10.56 -17.69
N ASP A 150 2.75 -11.16 -18.79
CA ASP A 150 2.16 -12.38 -19.37
C ASP A 150 2.69 -13.66 -18.72
N THR A 151 3.84 -13.56 -18.07
CA THR A 151 4.56 -14.70 -17.50
C THR A 151 4.11 -15.02 -16.06
N GLY A 152 3.10 -14.31 -15.58
CA GLY A 152 2.47 -14.45 -14.27
C GLY A 152 2.71 -13.29 -13.32
N GLY A 153 1.99 -13.28 -12.20
CA GLY A 153 2.03 -12.18 -11.23
C GLY A 153 1.84 -12.62 -9.78
N ILE A 154 2.31 -11.77 -8.87
CA ILE A 154 2.26 -11.95 -7.42
C ILE A 154 1.47 -10.77 -6.84
N PRO A 155 0.14 -10.90 -6.67
CA PRO A 155 -0.66 -9.87 -6.00
C PRO A 155 -0.13 -9.57 -4.60
N ALA A 156 0.01 -8.28 -4.25
CA ALA A 156 0.63 -7.89 -3.00
C ALA A 156 -0.20 -8.28 -1.76
N SER A 157 -1.52 -8.43 -1.92
CA SER A 157 -2.44 -8.93 -0.88
C SER A 157 -2.07 -10.33 -0.39
N ILE A 158 -1.62 -11.21 -1.28
CA ILE A 158 -1.19 -12.57 -0.94
C ILE A 158 0.13 -12.54 -0.16
N VAL A 159 1.06 -11.66 -0.55
CA VAL A 159 2.33 -11.48 0.18
C VAL A 159 2.07 -10.93 1.58
N ALA A 160 1.22 -9.90 1.70
CA ALA A 160 0.88 -9.32 2.99
C ALA A 160 0.20 -10.33 3.93
N TRP A 161 -0.73 -11.14 3.40
CA TRP A 161 -1.33 -12.25 4.14
C TRP A 161 -0.28 -13.27 4.57
N TYR A 162 0.60 -13.71 3.67
CA TYR A 162 1.61 -14.71 3.96
C TYR A 162 2.56 -14.26 5.08
N LEU A 163 3.01 -13.00 5.03
CA LEU A 163 3.95 -12.43 6.02
C LEU A 163 3.31 -12.21 7.40
N ASN A 164 1.99 -12.09 7.48
CA ASN A 164 1.27 -11.83 8.74
C ASN A 164 0.64 -13.09 9.35
N ASP A 165 -0.03 -13.89 8.52
CA ASP A 165 -0.92 -15.00 8.92
C ASP A 165 -0.55 -16.33 8.27
N GLY A 166 0.44 -16.35 7.37
CA GLY A 166 0.92 -17.56 6.72
C GLY A 166 1.39 -18.59 7.74
N LYS A 167 0.93 -19.83 7.60
CA LYS A 167 1.21 -20.91 8.56
C LYS A 167 2.26 -21.88 8.04
N ASP A 168 3.06 -22.42 8.95
CA ASP A 168 3.92 -23.57 8.67
C ASP A 168 3.11 -24.87 8.61
N ALA A 169 3.78 -25.97 8.26
CA ALA A 169 3.15 -27.30 8.22
C ALA A 169 2.62 -27.77 9.60
N GLY A 170 3.04 -27.13 10.69
CA GLY A 170 2.55 -27.37 12.05
C GLY A 170 1.36 -26.49 12.44
N GLY A 171 0.89 -25.62 11.55
CA GLY A 171 -0.24 -24.71 11.78
C GLY A 171 0.11 -23.46 12.58
N SER A 172 1.39 -23.22 12.88
CA SER A 172 1.85 -22.00 13.57
C SER A 172 2.13 -20.90 12.56
N ILE A 173 1.87 -19.65 12.94
CA ILE A 173 2.21 -18.48 12.13
C ILE A 173 3.73 -18.49 11.88
N LYS A 174 4.14 -18.46 10.60
CA LYS A 174 5.56 -18.47 10.18
C LYS A 174 6.26 -17.21 10.66
N GLN A 175 5.66 -16.06 10.37
CA GLN A 175 6.09 -14.72 10.76
C GLN A 175 4.86 -13.87 11.08
N SER A 176 4.99 -12.97 12.05
CA SER A 176 3.94 -12.00 12.39
C SER A 176 4.42 -10.61 11.98
N ILE A 177 4.49 -10.39 10.66
CA ILE A 177 4.94 -9.14 10.06
C ILE A 177 3.71 -8.46 9.44
N VAL A 178 3.29 -7.37 10.08
CA VAL A 178 2.19 -6.54 9.58
C VAL A 178 2.73 -5.54 8.58
N ILE A 179 2.19 -5.58 7.37
CA ILE A 179 2.46 -4.61 6.31
C ILE A 179 1.61 -3.36 6.53
N GLU A 180 2.20 -2.18 6.41
CA GLU A 180 1.51 -0.90 6.65
C GLU A 180 0.42 -0.63 5.61
N LYS A 181 0.77 -0.75 4.33
CA LYS A 181 -0.13 -0.49 3.21
C LYS A 181 0.11 -1.49 2.11
N THR A 182 -0.96 -2.08 1.63
CA THR A 182 -0.95 -3.03 0.52
C THR A 182 -1.72 -2.44 -0.65
N GLY A 183 -1.05 -2.36 -1.79
CA GLY A 183 -1.62 -2.00 -3.09
C GLY A 183 -1.94 -3.24 -3.93
N ILE A 184 -2.06 -3.02 -5.25
CA ILE A 184 -2.35 -4.07 -6.24
C ILE A 184 -1.11 -4.98 -6.41
N TYR A 185 0.01 -4.38 -6.83
CA TYR A 185 1.33 -5.03 -7.00
C TYR A 185 2.43 -4.33 -6.19
N SER A 186 2.06 -3.75 -5.05
CA SER A 186 3.04 -3.12 -4.17
C SER A 186 2.63 -3.20 -2.72
N PHE A 187 3.59 -3.12 -1.82
CA PHE A 187 3.34 -2.97 -0.40
C PHE A 187 4.37 -2.06 0.27
N LEU A 188 4.01 -1.45 1.39
CA LEU A 188 4.82 -0.46 2.09
C LEU A 188 5.30 -1.01 3.44
N VAL A 189 6.61 -0.88 3.67
CA VAL A 189 7.24 -1.14 4.97
C VAL A 189 7.78 0.19 5.52
N LEU A 190 7.38 0.52 6.75
CA LEU A 190 7.81 1.74 7.44
C LEU A 190 9.03 1.48 8.32
N TYR A 191 10.11 2.23 8.09
CA TYR A 191 11.28 2.24 8.95
C TYR A 191 11.23 3.45 9.89
N THR A 192 10.93 3.20 11.16
CA THR A 192 10.91 4.23 12.20
C THR A 192 12.08 4.05 13.16
N ILE A 193 12.25 4.99 14.09
CA ILE A 193 13.27 4.93 15.15
C ILE A 193 13.14 3.69 16.07
N GLY A 194 11.97 3.04 16.07
CA GLY A 194 11.71 1.82 16.84
C GLY A 194 12.06 0.54 16.10
N VAL A 195 12.40 0.61 14.80
CA VAL A 195 12.73 -0.57 14.00
C VAL A 195 14.18 -0.96 14.26
N GLU A 196 14.37 -2.19 14.72
CA GLU A 196 15.67 -2.77 14.97
C GLU A 196 16.11 -3.75 13.88
N ALA A 197 17.40 -4.02 13.91
CA ALA A 197 18.12 -5.08 13.21
C ALA A 197 17.35 -6.39 13.01
N GLY A 198 16.89 -6.99 14.11
CA GLY A 198 16.21 -8.27 14.05
C GLY A 198 14.93 -8.22 13.22
N GLN A 199 14.24 -7.08 13.19
CA GLN A 199 12.99 -6.90 12.45
C GLN A 199 13.25 -6.73 10.95
N VAL A 200 14.34 -6.05 10.56
CA VAL A 200 14.79 -5.98 9.17
C VAL A 200 15.06 -7.39 8.64
N ILE A 201 15.83 -8.18 9.41
CA ILE A 201 16.20 -9.55 9.05
C ILE A 201 14.96 -10.43 8.95
N ALA A 202 14.08 -10.39 9.95
CA ALA A 202 12.85 -11.18 9.95
C ALA A 202 11.97 -10.90 8.73
N THR A 203 11.89 -9.63 8.30
CA THR A 203 11.15 -9.24 7.09
C THR A 203 11.76 -9.85 5.83
N ILE A 204 13.09 -9.78 5.71
CA ILE A 204 13.81 -10.35 4.55
C ILE A 204 13.67 -11.88 4.52
N ASP A 205 13.85 -12.55 5.66
CA ASP A 205 13.69 -14.00 5.79
C ASP A 205 12.26 -14.44 5.42
N GLY A 206 11.27 -13.61 5.72
CA GLY A 206 9.89 -13.85 5.31
C GLY A 206 9.62 -13.71 3.84
N MET A 207 10.18 -12.68 3.22
CA MET A 207 10.13 -12.53 1.78
C MET A 207 10.85 -13.68 1.05
N GLN A 208 11.99 -14.15 1.59
CA GLN A 208 12.68 -15.33 1.03
C GLN A 208 11.84 -16.60 1.21
N SER A 209 11.24 -16.81 2.39
CA SER A 209 10.36 -17.96 2.64
C SER A 209 9.15 -17.97 1.69
N PHE A 210 8.58 -16.80 1.41
CA PHE A 210 7.53 -16.65 0.41
C PHE A 210 8.01 -17.09 -0.98
N ILE A 211 9.20 -16.64 -1.42
CA ILE A 211 9.77 -17.02 -2.73
C ILE A 211 9.96 -18.53 -2.80
N ASP A 212 10.53 -19.14 -1.76
CA ASP A 212 10.81 -20.58 -1.73
C ASP A 212 9.51 -21.39 -1.83
N ASP A 213 8.48 -21.03 -1.06
CA ASP A 213 7.17 -21.66 -1.10
C ASP A 213 6.44 -21.41 -2.43
N TYR A 214 6.58 -20.21 -2.98
CA TYR A 214 6.00 -19.85 -4.28
C TYR A 214 6.61 -20.69 -5.40
N GLU A 215 7.94 -20.81 -5.46
CA GLU A 215 8.59 -21.60 -6.51
C GLU A 215 8.37 -23.12 -6.34
N ALA A 216 8.21 -23.59 -5.11
CA ALA A 216 7.80 -24.97 -4.83
C ALA A 216 6.30 -25.22 -5.02
N ASP A 217 5.51 -24.17 -5.30
CA ASP A 217 4.04 -24.17 -5.40
C ASP A 217 3.38 -24.86 -4.19
N VAL A 218 3.84 -24.51 -2.98
CA VAL A 218 3.41 -25.14 -1.73
C VAL A 218 1.88 -25.00 -1.59
N PRO A 219 1.15 -26.10 -1.32
CA PRO A 219 -0.30 -26.06 -1.13
C PRO A 219 -0.71 -25.14 0.03
N LEU A 220 -1.70 -24.29 -0.21
CA LEU A 220 -2.29 -23.41 0.78
C LEU A 220 -3.34 -24.14 1.62
N ASP A 221 -3.37 -23.80 2.91
CA ASP A 221 -4.41 -24.25 3.85
C ASP A 221 -5.31 -23.05 4.24
N ILE A 222 -6.00 -22.51 3.23
CA ILE A 222 -7.00 -21.45 3.39
C ILE A 222 -8.37 -21.92 2.86
N PRO A 223 -9.50 -21.50 3.49
CA PRO A 223 -10.82 -21.96 3.10
C PRO A 223 -11.18 -21.75 1.63
N GLU A 224 -10.75 -20.64 1.02
CA GLU A 224 -11.04 -20.32 -0.38
C GLU A 224 -10.14 -21.02 -1.41
N ALA A 225 -9.02 -21.61 -0.99
CA ALA A 225 -8.06 -22.26 -1.89
C ALA A 225 -7.42 -23.53 -1.27
N PRO A 226 -8.22 -24.47 -0.74
CA PRO A 226 -7.70 -25.61 0.02
C PRO A 226 -6.89 -26.55 -0.87
N GLY A 227 -5.60 -26.68 -0.59
CA GLY A 227 -4.69 -27.51 -1.36
C GLY A 227 -4.25 -26.92 -2.70
N THR A 228 -4.71 -25.71 -3.05
CA THR A 228 -4.19 -24.98 -4.22
C THR A 228 -2.78 -24.51 -3.91
N GLY A 229 -1.83 -24.74 -4.83
CA GLY A 229 -0.46 -24.26 -4.67
C GLY A 229 -0.38 -22.72 -4.62
N LEU A 230 0.54 -22.18 -3.82
CA LEU A 230 0.71 -20.73 -3.64
C LEU A 230 0.92 -19.98 -4.96
N LYS A 231 1.76 -20.51 -5.86
CA LYS A 231 2.02 -19.90 -7.17
C LYS A 231 0.82 -20.04 -8.10
N THR A 232 0.15 -21.18 -8.06
CA THR A 232 -1.11 -21.39 -8.77
C THR A 232 -2.19 -20.39 -8.32
N PHE A 233 -2.31 -20.12 -7.02
CA PHE A 233 -3.27 -19.16 -6.48
C PHE A 233 -2.92 -17.71 -6.83
N CYS A 234 -1.65 -17.33 -6.73
CA CYS A 234 -1.16 -16.03 -7.21
C CYS A 234 -1.51 -15.80 -8.69
N GLU A 235 -1.31 -16.82 -9.53
CA GLU A 235 -1.62 -16.75 -10.96
C GLU A 235 -3.12 -16.56 -11.21
N GLN A 236 -3.97 -17.30 -10.50
CA GLN A 236 -5.44 -17.14 -10.61
C GLN A 236 -5.88 -15.73 -10.28
N MET A 237 -5.38 -15.16 -9.19
CA MET A 237 -5.70 -13.79 -8.79
C MET A 237 -5.11 -12.76 -9.75
N HIS A 238 -3.88 -12.95 -10.23
CA HIS A 238 -3.28 -12.10 -11.25
C HIS A 238 -4.10 -12.10 -12.56
N GLN A 239 -4.53 -13.26 -13.04
CA GLN A 239 -5.34 -13.34 -14.26
C GLN A 239 -6.69 -12.63 -14.10
N PHE A 240 -7.32 -12.73 -12.93
CA PHE A 240 -8.55 -11.98 -12.64
C PHE A 240 -8.30 -10.46 -12.67
N MET A 241 -7.25 -10.00 -11.97
CA MET A 241 -6.88 -8.58 -11.91
C MET A 241 -6.53 -8.01 -13.29
N LYS A 242 -5.79 -8.77 -14.10
CA LYS A 242 -5.42 -8.42 -15.47
C LYS A 242 -6.64 -8.35 -16.39
N THR A 243 -7.55 -9.34 -16.32
CA THR A 243 -8.76 -9.36 -17.14
C THR A 243 -9.71 -8.22 -16.78
N GLY A 244 -9.80 -7.88 -15.49
CA GLY A 244 -10.60 -6.77 -15.00
C GLY A 244 -9.91 -5.41 -15.04
N GLN A 245 -8.68 -5.31 -15.53
CA GLN A 245 -7.94 -4.05 -15.75
C GLN A 245 -7.92 -3.11 -14.53
N ILE A 246 -7.69 -3.68 -13.34
CA ILE A 246 -7.81 -2.94 -12.08
C ILE A 246 -6.84 -1.76 -11.95
N ALA A 247 -5.63 -1.86 -12.50
CA ALA A 247 -4.67 -0.76 -12.50
C ALA A 247 -5.21 0.45 -13.29
N GLU A 248 -5.81 0.19 -14.44
CA GLU A 248 -6.45 1.19 -15.29
C GLU A 248 -7.71 1.75 -14.65
N THR A 249 -8.60 0.90 -14.15
CA THR A 249 -9.81 1.35 -13.43
C THR A 249 -9.45 2.24 -12.24
N LEU A 250 -8.39 1.89 -11.50
CA LEU A 250 -7.95 2.70 -10.37
C LEU A 250 -7.29 4.02 -10.81
N ARG A 251 -6.51 4.02 -11.90
CA ARG A 251 -5.93 5.25 -12.46
C ARG A 251 -7.04 6.19 -12.92
N ASP A 252 -7.96 5.67 -13.72
CA ASP A 252 -9.03 6.44 -14.35
C ASP A 252 -9.95 7.09 -13.30
N LEU A 253 -10.12 6.48 -12.14
CA LEU A 253 -10.86 7.03 -10.99
C LEU A 253 -10.35 8.40 -10.52
N PHE A 254 -9.05 8.65 -10.64
CA PHE A 254 -8.39 9.87 -10.12
C PHE A 254 -7.93 10.84 -11.22
N LEU A 255 -8.29 10.58 -12.48
CA LEU A 255 -8.07 11.53 -13.57
C LEU A 255 -9.07 12.69 -13.48
N GLU A 256 -8.65 13.90 -13.87
CA GLU A 256 -9.47 15.12 -13.73
C GLU A 256 -10.77 15.03 -14.55
N GLU A 257 -10.75 14.36 -15.71
CA GLU A 257 -11.93 14.12 -16.53
C GLU A 257 -13.01 13.26 -15.84
N ASN A 258 -12.62 12.41 -14.90
CA ASN A 258 -13.49 11.53 -14.14
C ASN A 258 -13.71 12.03 -12.71
N ARG A 259 -13.37 13.29 -12.45
CA ARG A 259 -13.58 13.90 -11.15
C ARG A 259 -15.08 13.98 -10.82
N ALA A 260 -15.45 13.57 -9.61
CA ALA A 260 -16.80 13.74 -9.11
C ALA A 260 -17.17 15.22 -8.95
N ILE A 261 -18.38 15.59 -9.36
CA ILE A 261 -18.83 16.99 -9.37
C ILE A 261 -19.72 17.25 -8.17
N ALA A 262 -19.37 18.27 -7.38
CA ALA A 262 -20.16 18.73 -6.24
C ALA A 262 -21.49 19.36 -6.70
N GLU A 263 -22.61 18.79 -6.28
CA GLU A 263 -23.94 19.40 -6.41
C GLU A 263 -24.20 20.39 -5.27
N ILE A 264 -23.79 20.01 -4.06
CA ILE A 264 -23.87 20.83 -2.84
C ILE A 264 -22.57 20.72 -2.06
N SER A 265 -22.36 21.61 -1.09
CA SER A 265 -21.19 21.53 -0.22
C SER A 265 -21.25 20.30 0.70
N PRO A 266 -20.09 19.77 1.14
CA PRO A 266 -20.07 18.69 2.14
C PRO A 266 -20.79 19.05 3.44
N ALA A 267 -20.80 20.33 3.82
CA ALA A 267 -21.54 20.80 5.00
C ALA A 267 -23.05 20.67 4.83
N GLU A 268 -23.58 21.04 3.65
CA GLU A 268 -25.01 20.89 3.33
C GLU A 268 -25.41 19.43 3.22
N ALA A 269 -24.58 18.59 2.57
CA ALA A 269 -24.80 17.14 2.53
C ALA A 269 -24.85 16.53 3.93
N TYR A 270 -23.96 16.97 4.83
CA TYR A 270 -23.97 16.52 6.23
C TYR A 270 -25.22 16.98 6.99
N GLN A 271 -25.74 18.19 6.75
CA GLN A 271 -27.01 18.63 7.34
C GLN A 271 -28.18 17.75 6.89
N LYS A 272 -28.23 17.40 5.60
CA LYS A 272 -29.25 16.49 5.05
C LYS A 272 -29.13 15.08 5.63
N LEU A 273 -27.90 14.58 5.80
CA LEU A 273 -27.63 13.32 6.50
C LEU A 273 -28.20 13.31 7.92
N ILE A 274 -27.96 14.38 8.70
CA ILE A 274 -28.52 14.51 10.07
C ILE A 274 -30.05 14.60 10.05
N ALA A 275 -30.62 15.27 9.04
CA ALA A 275 -32.07 15.38 8.86
C ALA A 275 -32.74 14.06 8.46
N GLY A 276 -31.96 13.01 8.14
CA GLY A 276 -32.48 11.74 7.64
C GLY A 276 -32.96 11.80 6.19
N GLU A 277 -32.55 12.83 5.44
CA GLU A 277 -32.82 13.00 4.01
C GLU A 277 -31.85 12.15 3.16
N VAL A 278 -31.75 10.87 3.52
CA VAL A 278 -30.84 9.91 2.90
C VAL A 278 -31.51 8.57 2.69
N GLU A 279 -31.05 7.85 1.67
CA GLU A 279 -31.48 6.50 1.39
C GLU A 279 -30.30 5.60 1.02
N ARG A 280 -30.50 4.29 1.20
CA ARG A 280 -29.53 3.28 0.80
C ARG A 280 -29.76 2.92 -0.65
N VAL A 281 -28.75 3.16 -1.48
CA VAL A 281 -28.80 2.89 -2.92
C VAL A 281 -27.81 1.79 -3.23
N LYS A 282 -28.22 0.80 -4.03
CA LYS A 282 -27.29 -0.22 -4.50
C LYS A 282 -26.31 0.38 -5.50
N ILE A 283 -25.12 -0.19 -5.61
CA ILE A 283 -24.12 0.31 -6.56
C ILE A 283 -24.61 0.31 -8.03
N GLU A 284 -25.44 -0.67 -8.40
CA GLU A 284 -26.06 -0.80 -9.73
C GLU A 284 -27.07 0.32 -10.05
N ASP A 285 -27.60 0.98 -9.00
CA ASP A 285 -28.60 2.05 -9.10
C ASP A 285 -28.01 3.45 -8.82
N LEU A 286 -26.67 3.57 -8.74
CA LEU A 286 -25.99 4.85 -8.51
C LEU A 286 -26.01 5.76 -9.74
N MET A 287 -26.19 5.18 -10.92
CA MET A 287 -26.45 5.91 -12.16
C MET A 287 -27.91 5.67 -12.55
N TYR A 288 -28.63 6.71 -12.94
CA TYR A 288 -30.04 6.63 -13.33
C TYR A 288 -30.32 7.54 -14.52
N GLU A 289 -31.35 7.20 -15.30
CA GLU A 289 -31.82 8.06 -16.39
C GLU A 289 -32.74 9.15 -15.82
N ASN A 290 -32.36 10.41 -16.00
CA ASN A 290 -33.17 11.54 -15.54
C ASN A 290 -34.37 11.80 -16.47
N THR A 291 -35.23 12.76 -16.13
CA THR A 291 -36.43 13.08 -16.93
C THR A 291 -36.13 13.54 -18.36
N GLY A 292 -34.90 13.96 -18.64
CA GLY A 292 -34.42 14.36 -19.97
C GLY A 292 -33.84 13.21 -20.80
N GLY A 293 -33.75 12.00 -20.24
CA GLY A 293 -33.11 10.85 -20.89
C GLY A 293 -31.59 10.83 -20.76
N GLU A 294 -31.01 11.69 -19.91
CA GLU A 294 -29.57 11.75 -19.66
C GLU A 294 -29.22 10.91 -18.43
N LEU A 295 -28.09 10.19 -18.50
CA LEU A 295 -27.59 9.42 -17.38
C LEU A 295 -26.98 10.36 -16.33
N GLU A 296 -27.44 10.26 -15.09
CA GLU A 296 -27.03 11.11 -13.98
C GLU A 296 -26.67 10.26 -12.76
N GLY A 297 -25.71 10.74 -11.98
CA GLY A 297 -25.28 10.08 -10.74
C GLY A 297 -26.07 10.53 -9.53
N ARG A 298 -26.29 9.61 -8.59
CA ARG A 298 -26.80 9.92 -7.25
C ARG A 298 -25.83 10.84 -6.48
N THR A 299 -26.34 11.66 -5.58
CA THR A 299 -25.52 12.53 -4.73
C THR A 299 -25.12 11.80 -3.45
N ALA A 300 -23.83 11.67 -3.19
CA ALA A 300 -23.30 10.97 -2.04
C ALA A 300 -23.65 11.70 -0.73
N ALA A 301 -24.18 10.97 0.26
CA ALA A 301 -24.42 11.50 1.59
C ALA A 301 -23.19 11.35 2.52
N VAL A 302 -22.28 10.44 2.16
CA VAL A 302 -21.08 10.08 2.92
C VAL A 302 -19.88 10.03 2.01
N GLN A 303 -18.70 10.18 2.60
CA GLN A 303 -17.44 9.97 1.88
C GLN A 303 -17.30 8.49 1.54
N VAL A 304 -16.88 8.17 0.31
CA VAL A 304 -16.49 6.80 -0.07
C VAL A 304 -14.99 6.78 -0.39
N THR A 305 -14.26 5.84 0.20
CA THR A 305 -12.79 5.82 0.16
C THR A 305 -12.26 4.41 -0.06
N PRO A 306 -11.68 4.12 -1.23
CA PRO A 306 -11.12 2.81 -1.53
C PRO A 306 -9.71 2.61 -0.95
N TYR A 307 -9.35 1.36 -0.68
CA TYR A 307 -8.01 0.94 -0.30
C TYR A 307 -7.53 -0.20 -1.21
N PRO A 308 -6.48 0.03 -2.03
CA PRO A 308 -5.75 1.29 -2.26
C PRO A 308 -6.57 2.35 -3.04
N PRO A 309 -6.15 3.64 -3.07
CA PRO A 309 -4.99 4.22 -2.40
C PRO A 309 -5.26 4.77 -0.98
N GLY A 310 -6.49 4.73 -0.47
CA GLY A 310 -6.88 5.38 0.78
C GLY A 310 -7.17 6.87 0.64
N ILE A 311 -7.48 7.33 -0.58
CA ILE A 311 -7.87 8.70 -0.91
C ILE A 311 -9.35 8.67 -1.31
N PRO A 312 -10.20 9.60 -0.83
CA PRO A 312 -11.61 9.63 -1.19
C PRO A 312 -11.80 9.69 -2.71
N MET A 313 -12.62 8.79 -3.24
CA MET A 313 -13.05 8.85 -4.63
C MET A 313 -14.29 9.72 -4.82
N ILE A 314 -15.03 9.95 -3.73
CA ILE A 314 -16.17 10.86 -3.69
C ILE A 314 -16.35 11.41 -2.27
N MET A 315 -16.65 12.70 -2.19
CA MET A 315 -16.96 13.44 -0.98
C MET A 315 -18.48 13.62 -0.82
N PRO A 316 -19.00 13.83 0.42
CA PRO A 316 -20.41 14.16 0.61
C PRO A 316 -20.81 15.39 -0.22
N GLY A 317 -21.94 15.30 -0.93
CA GLY A 317 -22.45 16.36 -1.80
C GLY A 317 -21.98 16.27 -3.26
N GLU A 318 -21.07 15.36 -3.59
CA GLU A 318 -20.67 15.06 -4.96
C GLU A 318 -21.56 13.99 -5.60
N LYS A 319 -21.67 14.03 -6.93
CA LYS A 319 -22.40 13.04 -7.72
C LYS A 319 -21.51 11.87 -8.14
N PHE A 320 -22.06 10.66 -8.05
CA PHE A 320 -21.44 9.48 -8.62
C PHE A 320 -21.26 9.62 -10.13
N ASN A 321 -20.26 8.94 -10.68
CA ASN A 321 -20.02 8.85 -12.11
C ASN A 321 -19.69 7.40 -12.49
N GLN A 322 -19.57 7.14 -13.78
CA GLN A 322 -19.36 5.78 -14.29
C GLN A 322 -18.05 5.17 -13.78
N ALA A 323 -16.95 5.93 -13.75
CA ALA A 323 -15.66 5.42 -13.27
C ALA A 323 -15.72 4.92 -11.81
N ILE A 324 -16.46 5.63 -10.94
CA ILE A 324 -16.69 5.18 -9.56
C ILE A 324 -17.51 3.90 -9.53
N VAL A 325 -18.57 3.79 -10.34
CA VAL A 325 -19.41 2.59 -10.39
C VAL A 325 -18.64 1.38 -10.92
N ASP A 326 -17.89 1.54 -12.01
CA ASP A 326 -17.05 0.49 -12.59
C ASP A 326 -16.05 -0.05 -11.57
N TYR A 327 -15.42 0.83 -10.80
CA TYR A 327 -14.52 0.45 -9.72
C TYR A 327 -15.25 -0.33 -8.60
N LEU A 328 -16.43 0.13 -8.17
CA LEU A 328 -17.23 -0.56 -7.15
C LEU A 328 -17.72 -1.95 -7.61
N GLU A 329 -18.10 -2.08 -8.88
CA GLU A 329 -18.48 -3.34 -9.48
C GLU A 329 -17.30 -4.32 -9.57
N TYR A 330 -16.12 -3.83 -9.96
CA TYR A 330 -14.89 -4.63 -9.91
C TYR A 330 -14.66 -5.18 -8.49
N ASN A 331 -14.75 -4.34 -7.46
CA ASN A 331 -14.57 -4.77 -6.06
C ASN A 331 -15.60 -5.83 -5.65
N LYS A 332 -16.88 -5.63 -5.99
CA LYS A 332 -17.94 -6.62 -5.72
C LYS A 332 -17.61 -7.97 -6.35
N ASN A 333 -17.15 -7.98 -7.60
CA ASN A 333 -16.78 -9.20 -8.31
C ASN A 333 -15.52 -9.85 -7.73
N PHE A 334 -14.51 -9.05 -7.39
CA PHE A 334 -13.28 -9.52 -6.77
C PHE A 334 -13.54 -10.18 -5.42
N ASP A 335 -14.34 -9.53 -4.55
CA ASP A 335 -14.69 -10.02 -3.22
C ASP A 335 -15.48 -11.33 -3.26
N SER A 336 -16.31 -11.51 -4.30
CA SER A 336 -17.03 -12.76 -4.54
C SER A 336 -16.08 -13.89 -4.93
N GLN A 337 -15.06 -13.59 -5.74
CA GLN A 337 -14.08 -14.56 -6.22
C GLN A 337 -13.01 -14.90 -5.18
N PHE A 338 -12.59 -13.95 -4.34
CA PHE A 338 -11.51 -14.09 -3.36
C PHE A 338 -11.96 -13.65 -1.95
N PRO A 339 -12.83 -14.41 -1.28
CA PRO A 339 -13.52 -13.96 -0.06
C PRO A 339 -12.64 -13.77 1.18
N GLY A 340 -11.40 -14.30 1.23
CA GLY A 340 -10.43 -13.99 2.29
C GLY A 340 -9.45 -12.86 1.95
N PHE A 341 -9.52 -12.31 0.73
CA PHE A 341 -8.69 -11.19 0.26
C PHE A 341 -9.53 -9.96 -0.09
N LYS A 342 -10.68 -9.79 0.56
CA LYS A 342 -11.65 -8.74 0.25
C LYS A 342 -11.02 -7.36 0.17
N THR A 343 -11.55 -6.58 -0.77
CA THR A 343 -11.26 -5.18 -0.94
C THR A 343 -11.87 -4.38 0.21
N HIS A 344 -11.23 -3.26 0.53
CA HIS A 344 -11.67 -2.40 1.62
C HIS A 344 -12.08 -1.05 1.06
N VAL A 345 -13.37 -0.73 1.17
CA VAL A 345 -13.91 0.57 0.76
C VAL A 345 -14.75 1.14 1.89
N HIS A 346 -14.27 2.22 2.50
CA HIS A 346 -15.03 2.94 3.53
C HIS A 346 -16.21 3.66 2.90
N GLY A 347 -17.33 3.75 3.62
CA GLY A 347 -18.56 4.35 3.13
C GLY A 347 -19.52 3.37 2.44
N LEU A 348 -19.09 2.13 2.20
CA LEU A 348 -19.96 1.06 1.70
C LEU A 348 -20.59 0.26 2.84
N THR A 349 -21.83 -0.18 2.61
CA THR A 349 -22.50 -1.20 3.43
C THR A 349 -22.67 -2.45 2.58
N ILE A 350 -22.17 -3.59 3.06
CA ILE A 350 -22.29 -4.88 2.38
C ILE A 350 -23.29 -5.75 3.13
N GLU A 351 -24.37 -6.16 2.46
CA GLU A 351 -25.41 -7.02 3.03
C GLU A 351 -25.76 -8.13 2.04
N ASN A 352 -25.63 -9.39 2.46
CA ASN A 352 -25.90 -10.57 1.63
C ASN A 352 -25.16 -10.58 0.27
N GLY A 353 -23.95 -10.02 0.22
CA GLY A 353 -23.15 -9.91 -1.01
C GLY A 353 -23.51 -8.71 -1.89
N GLU A 354 -24.52 -7.93 -1.51
CA GLU A 354 -24.92 -6.70 -2.20
C GLU A 354 -24.28 -5.47 -1.56
N TYR A 355 -23.88 -4.53 -2.41
CA TYR A 355 -23.16 -3.32 -2.03
C TYR A 355 -24.07 -2.12 -2.09
N TYR A 356 -24.08 -1.33 -1.02
CA TYR A 356 -24.90 -0.14 -0.86
C TYR A 356 -24.07 1.07 -0.46
N VAL A 357 -24.51 2.25 -0.90
CA VAL A 357 -24.02 3.55 -0.45
C VAL A 357 -25.18 4.37 0.08
N LEU A 358 -24.92 5.21 1.09
CA LEU A 358 -25.88 6.24 1.49
C LEU A 358 -25.81 7.43 0.53
N CYS A 359 -26.93 7.70 -0.13
CA CYS A 359 -27.11 8.84 -1.02
C CYS A 359 -28.17 9.78 -0.44
N LEU A 360 -28.14 11.05 -0.85
CA LEU A 360 -29.23 11.98 -0.57
C LEU A 360 -30.50 11.51 -1.30
N THR A 361 -31.65 11.69 -0.65
CA THR A 361 -32.95 11.48 -1.29
C THR A 361 -33.15 12.47 -2.44
N GLN A 362 -33.70 12.00 -3.56
CA GLN A 362 -34.02 12.83 -4.73
C GLN A 362 -35.29 13.67 -4.55
#